data_AF-A0A0S3EUL4-F1
#
_entry.id   AF-A0A0S3EUL4-F1
#
_cell.length_a   1.000
_cell.length_b   1.000
_cell.length_c   1.000
_cell.angle_alpha   90.00
_cell.angle_beta   90.00
_cell.angle_gamma   90.00
#
_symmetry.space_group_name_H-M   'P 1'
#
loop_
_entity.id
_entity.type
_entity.pdbx_description
1 polymer ?
#
loop_
_entity_poly.entity_id
_entity_poly.type
_entity_poly.pdbx_seq_one_letter_code
_entity_poly.pdbx_strand_id
1 'polypeptide(L)'
;MTFDPSMIHNLAAEMFWRTAETIGVPEANRLVLESEGAILLEQDYAEDLWQAFPVPSLTEAEARAVLNAVAAEAHAYARDEENIQGSIYLEDRDTGRSPSAAAIDCAPLAIVPTCAYKSPVERLGRLCLRHPLPAVVFAPRMPQGTLIEVADTETALGFAMPMFLIVTGTQQIDAASVVLMGYFMIPTPSLQHGALWDRVIQNSQRVTEAIHFGRDLEVTFTWPDEVGEA
;
A
#
# COMPACT_ATOMS: atom_id res chain seq x y z
N MET A 1 14.53 14.35 25.88
CA MET A 1 13.12 14.11 25.55
C MET A 1 13.10 12.91 24.61
N THR A 2 12.37 11.85 24.93
CA THR A 2 12.18 10.71 24.01
C THR A 2 10.91 11.01 23.24
N PHE A 3 11.02 11.22 21.92
CA PHE A 3 9.86 11.46 21.07
C PHE A 3 9.05 10.18 20.92
N ASP A 4 7.73 10.33 20.70
CA ASP A 4 6.84 9.21 20.49
C ASP A 4 7.25 8.43 19.22
N PRO A 5 7.66 7.16 19.34
CA PRO A 5 8.05 6.35 18.18
C PRO A 5 6.94 6.22 17.14
N SER A 6 5.67 6.19 17.56
CA SER A 6 4.54 6.09 16.63
C SER A 6 4.41 7.35 15.76
N MET A 7 4.71 8.52 16.31
CA MET A 7 4.74 9.77 15.54
C MET A 7 5.83 9.75 14.46
N ILE A 8 7.04 9.31 14.81
CA ILE A 8 8.17 9.21 13.87
C ILE A 8 7.83 8.24 12.74
N HIS A 9 7.31 7.05 13.08
CA HIS A 9 6.88 6.04 12.12
C HIS A 9 5.85 6.57 11.13
N ASN A 10 4.82 7.24 11.64
CA ASN A 10 3.75 7.79 10.80
C ASN A 10 4.25 8.86 9.84
N LEU A 11 5.08 9.77 10.34
CA LEU A 11 5.65 10.83 9.52
C LEU A 11 6.60 10.26 8.45
N ALA A 12 7.45 9.29 8.82
CA ALA A 12 8.30 8.59 7.87
C ALA A 12 7.49 7.89 6.78
N ALA A 13 6.39 7.23 7.14
CA ALA A 13 5.50 6.57 6.19
C ALA A 13 4.89 7.58 5.21
N GLU A 14 4.27 8.65 5.71
CA GLU A 14 3.65 9.69 4.90
C GLU A 14 4.65 10.33 3.92
N MET A 15 5.85 10.68 4.40
CA MET A 15 6.87 11.27 3.55
C MET A 15 7.38 10.31 2.48
N PHE A 16 7.60 9.04 2.85
CA PHE A 16 8.03 8.03 1.88
C PHE A 16 6.99 7.83 0.77
N TRP A 17 5.73 7.63 1.15
CA TRP A 17 4.68 7.28 0.18
C TRP A 17 4.22 8.45 -0.69
N ARG A 18 4.35 9.70 -0.23
CA ARG A 18 4.18 10.88 -1.08
C ARG A 18 5.33 11.07 -2.07
N THR A 19 6.57 10.74 -1.65
CA THR A 19 7.68 10.66 -2.59
C THR A 19 7.38 9.60 -3.65
N ALA A 20 7.03 8.39 -3.22
CA ALA A 20 6.73 7.27 -4.10
C ALA A 20 5.55 7.54 -5.05
N GLU A 21 4.55 8.32 -4.64
CA GLU A 21 3.48 8.79 -5.52
C GLU A 21 4.01 9.60 -6.71
N THR A 22 5.03 10.42 -6.48
CA THR A 22 5.58 11.36 -7.47
C THR A 22 6.52 10.66 -8.45
N ILE A 23 7.40 9.80 -7.94
CA ILE A 23 8.53 9.23 -8.71
C ILE A 23 8.52 7.69 -8.80
N GLY A 24 7.54 7.04 -8.18
CA GLY A 24 7.44 5.59 -8.09
C GLY A 24 8.22 4.98 -6.91
N VAL A 25 7.73 3.86 -6.39
CA VAL A 25 8.33 3.13 -5.25
C VAL A 25 9.80 2.73 -5.49
N PRO A 26 10.20 2.17 -6.66
CA PRO A 26 11.58 1.77 -6.87
C PRO A 26 12.57 2.94 -6.79
N GLU A 27 12.21 4.08 -7.37
CA GLU A 27 13.06 5.27 -7.38
C GLU A 27 13.08 5.94 -6.01
N ALA A 28 11.94 6.01 -5.31
CA ALA A 28 11.88 6.49 -3.93
C ALA A 28 12.79 5.67 -3.00
N ASN A 29 12.74 4.33 -3.09
CA ASN A 29 13.64 3.45 -2.35
C ASN A 29 15.11 3.73 -2.66
N ARG A 30 15.46 3.83 -3.95
CA ARG A 30 16.85 4.12 -4.37
C ARG A 30 17.35 5.43 -3.76
N LEU A 31 16.56 6.52 -3.87
CA LEU A 31 16.94 7.83 -3.34
C LEU A 31 17.02 7.84 -1.81
N VAL A 32 16.11 7.15 -1.12
CA VAL A 32 16.15 7.02 0.34
C VAL A 32 17.41 6.26 0.79
N LEU A 33 17.79 5.19 0.10
CA LEU A 33 19.01 4.45 0.39
C LEU A 33 20.27 5.29 0.15
N GLU A 34 20.37 5.99 -0.98
CA GLU A 34 21.54 6.81 -1.33
C GLU A 34 21.73 8.03 -0.42
N SER A 35 20.63 8.59 0.08
CA SER A 35 20.65 9.81 0.91
C SER A 35 20.51 9.53 2.41
N GLU A 36 20.47 8.26 2.82
CA GLU A 36 20.15 7.84 4.20
C GLU A 36 18.82 8.47 4.70
N GLY A 37 17.84 8.59 3.80
CA GLY A 37 16.51 9.17 4.05
C GLY A 37 16.45 10.70 4.00
N ALA A 38 17.56 11.41 3.85
CA ALA A 38 17.59 12.87 3.82
C ALA A 38 16.75 13.47 2.68
N ILE A 39 16.64 12.77 1.54
CA ILE A 39 15.85 13.23 0.38
C ILE A 39 14.39 13.54 0.72
N LEU A 40 13.81 12.83 1.72
CA LEU A 40 12.42 13.03 2.13
C LEU A 40 12.22 14.40 2.76
N LEU A 41 13.25 14.95 3.41
CA LEU A 41 13.22 16.24 4.11
C LEU A 41 13.35 17.43 3.17
N GLU A 42 13.74 17.20 1.92
CA GLU A 42 13.96 18.22 0.89
C GLU A 42 12.75 18.43 -0.03
N GLN A 43 11.66 17.69 0.18
CA GLN A 43 10.48 17.71 -0.68
C GLN A 43 9.56 18.89 -0.37
N ASP A 44 8.91 19.45 -1.41
CA ASP A 44 8.04 20.63 -1.28
C ASP A 44 6.86 20.44 -0.30
N TYR A 45 6.34 19.22 -0.18
CA TYR A 45 5.23 18.91 0.75
C TYR A 45 5.69 18.66 2.20
N ALA A 46 7.00 18.68 2.46
CA ALA A 46 7.52 18.38 3.79
C ALA A 46 7.07 19.43 4.82
N GLU A 47 7.01 20.71 4.43
CA GLU A 47 6.53 21.79 5.30
C GLU A 47 5.08 21.59 5.74
N ASP A 48 4.19 21.22 4.82
CA ASP A 48 2.77 20.96 5.12
C ASP A 48 2.61 19.78 6.09
N LEU A 49 3.39 18.71 5.87
CA LEU A 49 3.39 17.58 6.79
C LEU A 49 3.89 18.01 8.16
N TRP A 50 5.00 18.76 8.27
CA TRP A 50 5.52 19.20 9.56
C TRP A 50 4.51 20.04 10.34
N GLN A 51 3.72 20.88 9.68
CA GLN A 51 2.65 21.66 10.32
C GLN A 51 1.53 20.78 10.90
N ALA A 52 1.28 19.61 10.31
CA ALA A 52 0.30 18.65 10.81
C ALA A 52 0.79 17.87 12.05
N PHE A 53 2.08 17.89 12.32
CA PHE A 53 2.70 17.28 13.51
C PHE A 53 3.09 18.36 14.53
N PRO A 54 3.32 18.03 15.81
CA PRO A 54 3.71 19.03 16.82
C PRO A 54 5.12 19.61 16.63
N VAL A 55 5.78 19.37 15.47
CA VAL A 55 7.13 19.84 15.13
C VAL A 55 7.31 21.36 15.27
N PRO A 56 6.35 22.23 14.85
CA PRO A 56 6.51 23.69 14.96
C PRO A 56 6.56 24.20 16.41
N SER A 57 6.14 23.38 17.39
CA SER A 57 6.22 23.72 18.81
C SER A 57 7.56 23.34 19.46
N LEU A 58 8.43 22.66 18.72
CA LEU A 58 9.74 22.21 19.18
C LEU A 58 10.81 23.29 19.01
N THR A 59 11.86 23.20 19.81
CA THR A 59 13.10 23.95 19.54
C THR A 59 13.77 23.46 18.26
N GLU A 60 14.64 24.27 17.65
CA GLU A 60 15.35 23.89 16.43
C GLU A 60 16.14 22.57 16.58
N ALA A 61 16.79 22.38 17.74
CA ALA A 61 17.53 21.16 18.03
C ALA A 61 16.62 19.92 18.16
N GLU A 62 15.44 20.08 18.75
CA GLU A 62 14.44 19.02 18.88
C GLU A 62 13.80 18.68 17.54
N ALA A 63 13.43 19.69 16.74
CA ALA A 63 12.94 19.50 15.39
C ALA A 63 13.97 18.75 14.53
N ARG A 64 15.26 19.15 14.58
CA ARG A 64 16.34 18.45 13.88
C ARG A 64 16.46 16.98 14.32
N ALA A 65 16.36 16.71 15.62
CA ALA A 65 16.43 15.35 16.14
C ALA A 65 15.26 14.49 15.64
N VAL A 66 14.05 15.03 15.59
CA VAL A 66 12.86 14.35 15.04
C VAL A 66 13.05 14.06 13.55
N LEU A 67 13.45 15.05 12.75
CA LEU A 67 13.62 14.88 11.31
C LEU A 67 14.71 13.85 10.97
N ASN A 68 15.82 13.83 11.73
CA ASN A 68 16.85 12.82 11.57
C ASN A 68 16.32 11.42 11.92
N ALA A 69 15.47 11.30 12.94
CA ALA A 69 14.86 10.02 13.29
C ALA A 69 13.89 9.53 12.22
N VAL A 70 13.11 10.44 11.62
CA VAL A 70 12.21 10.14 10.49
C VAL A 70 12.99 9.63 9.27
N ALA A 71 14.07 10.33 8.89
CA ALA A 71 14.94 9.92 7.79
C ALA A 71 15.56 8.53 8.05
N ALA A 72 16.08 8.31 9.26
CA ALA A 72 16.67 7.03 9.65
C ALA A 72 15.65 5.88 9.64
N GLU A 73 14.41 6.14 10.06
CA GLU A 73 13.34 5.14 10.04
C GLU A 73 12.95 4.75 8.61
N ALA A 74 12.71 5.72 7.72
CA ALA A 74 12.44 5.44 6.32
C ALA A 74 13.59 4.67 5.65
N HIS A 75 14.84 5.05 5.95
CA HIS A 75 16.02 4.34 5.47
C HIS A 75 16.09 2.89 5.95
N ALA A 76 15.75 2.62 7.22
CA ALA A 76 15.73 1.27 7.75
C ALA A 76 14.72 0.37 7.00
N TYR A 77 13.51 0.87 6.77
CA TYR A 77 12.49 0.14 5.99
C TYR A 77 12.92 -0.11 4.55
N ALA A 78 13.49 0.90 3.87
CA ALA A 78 13.99 0.74 2.51
C ALA A 78 15.12 -0.29 2.42
N ARG A 79 16.04 -0.31 3.41
CA ARG A 79 17.15 -1.27 3.50
C ARG A 79 16.66 -2.70 3.70
N ASP A 80 15.63 -2.87 4.53
CA ASP A 80 15.08 -4.18 4.87
C ASP A 80 14.07 -4.67 3.82
N GLU A 81 13.86 -3.90 2.74
CA GLU A 81 12.90 -4.17 1.66
C GLU A 81 11.44 -4.31 2.17
N GLU A 82 11.11 -3.60 3.25
CA GLU A 82 9.80 -3.64 3.89
C GLU A 82 8.96 -2.41 3.53
N ASN A 83 7.64 -2.60 3.37
CA ASN A 83 6.71 -1.48 3.22
C ASN A 83 6.49 -0.81 4.59
N ILE A 84 6.88 0.46 4.72
CA ILE A 84 6.52 1.28 5.87
C ILE A 84 5.00 1.58 5.87
N GLN A 85 4.24 1.13 6.86
CA GLN A 85 2.77 1.08 6.74
C GLN A 85 2.07 2.38 7.15
N GLY A 86 2.65 3.12 8.10
CA GLY A 86 1.96 4.18 8.82
C GLY A 86 0.79 3.65 9.66
N SER A 87 0.05 4.55 10.30
CA SER A 87 -1.07 4.17 11.17
C SER A 87 -2.27 3.65 10.41
N ILE A 88 -2.80 2.52 10.89
CA ILE A 88 -3.98 1.87 10.33
C ILE A 88 -5.12 2.05 11.33
N TYR A 89 -6.19 2.72 10.90
CA TYR A 89 -7.34 3.02 11.74
C TYR A 89 -8.45 2.00 11.53
N LEU A 90 -9.04 1.51 12.61
CA LEU A 90 -10.09 0.49 12.55
C LEU A 90 -11.36 0.99 11.83
N GLU A 91 -11.64 2.29 11.90
CA GLU A 91 -12.76 2.93 11.21
C GLU A 91 -12.72 2.78 9.69
N ASP A 92 -11.53 2.66 9.10
CA ASP A 92 -11.36 2.51 7.64
C ASP A 92 -11.87 1.13 7.15
N ARG A 93 -12.01 0.15 8.05
CA ARG A 93 -12.50 -1.20 7.74
C ARG A 93 -13.89 -1.17 7.11
N ASP A 94 -14.75 -0.31 7.61
CA ASP A 94 -16.18 -0.36 7.28
C ASP A 94 -16.43 0.29 5.91
N THR A 95 -15.68 1.34 5.55
CA THR A 95 -15.73 2.03 4.26
C THR A 95 -14.82 1.41 3.20
N GLY A 96 -13.82 0.62 3.61
CA GLY A 96 -12.76 0.13 2.71
C GLY A 96 -11.83 1.24 2.21
N ARG A 97 -11.88 2.44 2.82
CA ARG A 97 -11.08 3.60 2.42
C ARG A 97 -10.75 4.46 3.63
N SER A 98 -9.48 4.81 3.76
CA SER A 98 -9.04 5.90 4.63
C SER A 98 -9.56 7.26 4.13
N PRO A 99 -9.59 8.30 5.00
CA PRO A 99 -9.99 9.64 4.60
C PRO A 99 -9.19 10.22 3.41
N SER A 100 -7.89 9.94 3.30
CA SER A 100 -7.05 10.42 2.19
C SER A 100 -7.40 9.77 0.85
N ALA A 101 -7.89 8.52 0.88
CA ALA A 101 -8.28 7.78 -0.31
C ALA A 101 -9.77 7.93 -0.69
N ALA A 102 -10.55 8.69 0.09
CA ALA A 102 -12.00 8.79 -0.08
C ALA A 102 -12.43 9.35 -1.45
N ALA A 103 -11.65 10.29 -2.00
CA ALA A 103 -11.96 10.98 -3.26
C ALA A 103 -11.37 10.32 -4.52
N ILE A 104 -10.64 9.21 -4.40
CA ILE A 104 -9.98 8.55 -5.54
C ILE A 104 -11.03 7.86 -6.42
N ASP A 105 -11.17 8.34 -7.65
CA ASP A 105 -12.04 7.69 -8.65
C ASP A 105 -11.39 6.40 -9.16
N CYS A 106 -12.05 5.27 -8.91
CA CYS A 106 -11.63 3.95 -9.36
C CYS A 106 -12.37 3.47 -10.61
N ALA A 107 -13.39 4.20 -11.10
CA ALA A 107 -14.16 3.79 -12.26
C ALA A 107 -13.30 3.53 -13.52
N PRO A 108 -12.23 4.30 -13.80
CA PRO A 108 -11.34 4.02 -14.94
C PRO A 108 -10.62 2.66 -14.87
N LEU A 109 -10.57 2.04 -13.68
CA LEU A 109 -9.90 0.76 -13.43
C LEU A 109 -10.85 -0.45 -13.58
N ALA A 110 -12.13 -0.23 -13.87
CA ALA A 110 -13.18 -1.24 -13.87
C ALA A 110 -13.17 -2.16 -15.11
N ILE A 111 -12.00 -2.66 -15.48
CA ILE A 111 -11.84 -3.74 -16.47
C ILE A 111 -11.53 -5.02 -15.69
N VAL A 112 -12.52 -5.91 -15.60
CA VAL A 112 -12.45 -7.09 -14.73
C VAL A 112 -12.23 -8.35 -15.56
N PRO A 113 -11.17 -9.15 -15.30
CA PRO A 113 -10.96 -10.41 -15.98
C PRO A 113 -11.82 -11.51 -15.37
N THR A 114 -12.10 -12.54 -16.16
CA THR A 114 -12.45 -13.86 -15.62
C THR A 114 -11.16 -14.59 -15.23
N CYS A 115 -11.12 -15.14 -14.00
CA CYS A 115 -9.96 -15.88 -13.51
C CYS A 115 -10.22 -17.40 -13.57
N ALA A 116 -9.24 -18.16 -14.06
CA ALA A 116 -9.21 -19.61 -13.95
C ALA A 116 -8.09 -20.05 -12.99
N TYR A 117 -8.41 -20.98 -12.09
CA TYR A 117 -7.53 -21.37 -10.99
C TYR A 117 -7.10 -22.81 -11.17
N LYS A 118 -5.79 -23.06 -11.18
CA LYS A 118 -5.25 -24.42 -11.17
C LYS A 118 -5.47 -25.14 -9.84
N SER A 119 -5.44 -24.37 -8.75
CA SER A 119 -5.61 -24.85 -7.37
C SER A 119 -6.47 -23.85 -6.59
N PRO A 120 -7.23 -24.29 -5.56
CA PRO A 120 -7.99 -23.38 -4.70
C PRO A 120 -7.08 -22.35 -4.03
N VAL A 121 -7.52 -21.09 -4.02
CA VAL A 121 -6.88 -19.99 -3.29
C VAL A 121 -7.79 -19.62 -2.13
N GLU A 122 -7.20 -19.37 -0.96
CA GLU A 122 -7.94 -18.84 0.17
C GLU A 122 -8.51 -17.47 -0.19
N ARG A 123 -9.83 -17.31 -0.09
CA ARG A 123 -10.52 -16.02 -0.22
C ARG A 123 -10.74 -15.43 1.16
N LEU A 124 -10.17 -14.26 1.45
CA LEU A 124 -10.20 -13.68 2.79
C LEU A 124 -10.22 -12.16 2.78
N GLY A 125 -10.98 -11.61 3.73
CA GLY A 125 -10.92 -10.20 4.11
C GLY A 125 -11.44 -9.21 3.07
N ARG A 126 -11.31 -7.93 3.44
CA ARG A 126 -11.77 -6.77 2.66
C ARG A 126 -10.60 -5.83 2.40
N LEU A 127 -10.50 -5.37 1.16
CA LEU A 127 -9.53 -4.34 0.76
C LEU A 127 -9.80 -3.02 1.49
N CYS A 128 -8.74 -2.35 1.91
CA CYS A 128 -8.78 -0.98 2.38
C CYS A 128 -7.76 -0.12 1.63
N LEU A 129 -8.25 0.89 0.89
CA LEU A 129 -7.40 1.87 0.21
C LEU A 129 -6.90 2.93 1.20
N ARG A 130 -5.59 3.18 1.19
CA ARG A 130 -4.94 4.11 2.13
C ARG A 130 -4.08 5.16 1.45
N HIS A 131 -4.21 5.29 0.12
CA HIS A 131 -3.34 6.12 -0.70
C HIS A 131 -3.15 7.55 -0.11
N PRO A 132 -1.90 8.05 -0.05
CA PRO A 132 -0.69 7.46 -0.64
C PRO A 132 -0.12 6.26 0.14
N LEU A 133 -0.53 6.04 1.40
CA LEU A 133 -0.07 4.90 2.18
C LEU A 133 -0.48 3.54 1.57
N PRO A 134 0.23 2.45 1.91
CA PRO A 134 -0.05 1.11 1.41
C PRO A 134 -1.48 0.69 1.70
N ALA A 135 -2.14 0.13 0.69
CA ALA A 135 -3.39 -0.56 0.90
C ALA A 135 -3.16 -1.80 1.77
N VAL A 136 -4.20 -2.21 2.50
CA VAL A 136 -4.17 -3.36 3.41
C VAL A 136 -5.45 -4.17 3.28
N VAL A 137 -5.49 -5.35 3.90
CA VAL A 137 -6.71 -6.16 3.98
C VAL A 137 -7.12 -6.33 5.44
N PHE A 138 -8.36 -5.95 5.76
CA PHE A 138 -8.96 -6.30 7.06
C PHE A 138 -9.60 -7.69 6.95
N ALA A 139 -9.19 -8.60 7.81
CA ALA A 139 -9.64 -9.99 7.82
C ALA A 139 -10.22 -10.37 9.20
N PRO A 140 -11.22 -11.27 9.25
CA PRO A 140 -11.80 -11.74 10.51
C PRO A 140 -10.89 -12.73 11.26
N ARG A 141 -9.78 -13.16 10.65
CA ARG A 141 -8.85 -14.16 11.17
C ARG A 141 -7.50 -14.07 10.46
N MET A 142 -6.51 -14.75 11.02
CA MET A 142 -5.23 -14.99 10.35
C MET A 142 -5.41 -15.81 9.06
N PRO A 143 -4.60 -15.53 8.02
CA PRO A 143 -4.61 -16.30 6.79
C PRO A 143 -3.98 -17.68 7.03
N GLN A 144 -4.38 -18.67 6.22
CA GLN A 144 -3.83 -20.02 6.26
C GLN A 144 -2.51 -20.13 5.48
N GLY A 145 -2.30 -19.24 4.53
CA GLY A 145 -1.09 -19.16 3.72
C GLY A 145 -0.58 -17.74 3.55
N THR A 146 0.53 -17.61 2.81
CA THR A 146 1.13 -16.32 2.47
C THR A 146 0.48 -15.66 1.27
N LEU A 147 -0.41 -16.35 0.56
CA LEU A 147 -1.16 -15.78 -0.55
C LEU A 147 -2.65 -15.98 -0.30
N ILE A 148 -3.40 -14.89 -0.42
CA ILE A 148 -4.86 -14.90 -0.41
C ILE A 148 -5.40 -14.18 -1.65
N GLU A 149 -6.59 -14.53 -2.08
CA GLU A 149 -7.44 -13.66 -2.88
C GLU A 149 -8.27 -12.80 -1.92
N VAL A 150 -8.36 -11.51 -2.19
CA VAL A 150 -9.15 -10.60 -1.37
C VAL A 150 -10.63 -10.84 -1.63
N ALA A 151 -11.38 -11.20 -0.59
CA ALA A 151 -12.77 -11.64 -0.75
C ALA A 151 -13.72 -10.48 -1.13
N ASP A 152 -13.47 -9.28 -0.60
CA ASP A 152 -14.28 -8.09 -0.84
C ASP A 152 -13.39 -6.91 -1.28
N THR A 153 -13.37 -6.68 -2.59
CA THR A 153 -12.73 -5.51 -3.22
C THR A 153 -13.76 -4.45 -3.62
N GLU A 154 -15.03 -4.82 -3.72
CA GLU A 154 -16.13 -3.95 -4.16
C GLU A 154 -16.39 -2.81 -3.18
N THR A 155 -16.34 -3.08 -1.87
CA THR A 155 -16.53 -2.02 -0.86
C THR A 155 -15.55 -0.87 -1.06
N ALA A 156 -14.30 -1.18 -1.38
CA ALA A 156 -13.26 -0.19 -1.58
C ALA A 156 -13.28 0.39 -3.00
N LEU A 157 -13.44 -0.42 -4.04
CA LEU A 157 -13.25 0.02 -5.43
C LEU A 157 -14.54 0.50 -6.11
N GLY A 158 -15.71 0.09 -5.62
CA GLY A 158 -16.99 0.24 -6.30
C GLY A 158 -17.28 -0.84 -7.35
N PHE A 159 -16.39 -1.83 -7.51
CA PHE A 159 -16.57 -2.99 -8.38
C PHE A 159 -15.76 -4.19 -7.87
N ALA A 160 -16.21 -5.41 -8.18
CA ALA A 160 -15.53 -6.63 -7.77
C ALA A 160 -14.35 -6.95 -8.70
N MET A 161 -13.14 -6.64 -8.25
CA MET A 161 -11.89 -6.96 -8.94
C MET A 161 -11.18 -8.14 -8.27
N PRO A 162 -10.83 -9.22 -9.00
CA PRO A 162 -9.93 -10.24 -8.50
C PRO A 162 -8.58 -9.61 -8.15
N MET A 163 -8.20 -9.67 -6.87
CA MET A 163 -6.91 -9.18 -6.38
C MET A 163 -6.33 -10.17 -5.41
N PHE A 164 -5.01 -10.31 -5.44
CA PHE A 164 -4.31 -11.26 -4.60
C PHE A 164 -3.32 -10.50 -3.72
N LEU A 165 -3.21 -10.88 -2.45
CA LEU A 165 -2.26 -10.30 -1.52
C LEU A 165 -1.21 -11.34 -1.16
N ILE A 166 0.06 -11.05 -1.46
CA ILE A 166 1.19 -11.74 -0.82
C ILE A 166 1.35 -11.13 0.56
N VAL A 167 0.94 -11.85 1.59
CA VAL A 167 0.99 -11.44 2.99
C VAL A 167 2.44 -11.51 3.47
N THR A 168 3.00 -10.36 3.81
CA THR A 168 4.33 -10.22 4.42
C THR A 168 4.26 -9.86 5.90
N GLY A 169 3.11 -9.37 6.37
CA GLY A 169 2.90 -9.01 7.77
C GLY A 169 1.45 -9.15 8.19
N THR A 170 1.24 -9.37 9.49
CA THR A 170 -0.10 -9.40 10.11
C THR A 170 -0.08 -8.64 11.42
N GLN A 171 -1.19 -7.97 11.74
CA GLN A 171 -1.36 -7.25 12.99
C GLN A 171 -2.77 -7.50 13.53
N GLN A 172 -2.88 -8.02 14.75
CA GLN A 172 -4.16 -8.07 15.45
C GLN A 172 -4.55 -6.66 15.90
N ILE A 173 -5.74 -6.18 15.50
CA ILE A 173 -6.23 -4.84 15.88
C ILE A 173 -7.28 -4.91 17.00
N ASP A 174 -8.16 -5.91 16.96
CA ASP A 174 -9.12 -6.18 18.03
C ASP A 174 -9.37 -7.70 18.15
N ALA A 175 -10.30 -8.14 19.00
CA ALA A 175 -10.59 -9.57 19.18
C ALA A 175 -11.18 -10.26 17.93
N ALA A 176 -11.65 -9.51 16.95
CA ALA A 176 -12.38 -10.00 15.78
C ALA A 176 -11.71 -9.66 14.44
N SER A 177 -10.63 -8.88 14.45
CA SER A 177 -10.02 -8.31 13.24
C SER A 177 -8.50 -8.39 13.27
N VAL A 178 -7.95 -8.87 12.16
CA VAL A 178 -6.53 -8.85 11.81
C VAL A 178 -6.38 -7.97 10.59
N VAL A 179 -5.32 -7.17 10.55
CA VAL A 179 -4.88 -6.50 9.33
C VAL A 179 -3.74 -7.29 8.69
N LEU A 180 -3.89 -7.51 7.39
CA LEU A 180 -2.93 -8.20 6.54
C LEU A 180 -2.24 -7.17 5.66
N MET A 181 -0.91 -7.20 5.67
CA MET A 181 -0.04 -6.27 4.99
C MET A 181 0.84 -7.03 4.00
N GLY A 182 1.20 -6.37 2.90
CA GLY A 182 2.09 -6.97 1.91
C GLY A 182 1.96 -6.34 0.54
N TYR A 183 2.09 -7.15 -0.51
CA TYR A 183 2.09 -6.70 -1.90
C TYR A 183 0.89 -7.27 -2.65
N PHE A 184 0.09 -6.40 -3.26
CA PHE A 184 -1.01 -6.85 -4.10
C PHE A 184 -0.50 -7.26 -5.48
N MET A 185 -0.95 -8.39 -5.99
CA MET A 185 -0.88 -8.73 -7.41
C MET A 185 -2.23 -8.41 -8.02
N ILE A 186 -2.24 -7.45 -8.93
CA ILE A 186 -3.45 -6.97 -9.60
C ILE A 186 -3.37 -7.41 -11.06
N PRO A 187 -4.30 -8.26 -11.51
CA PRO A 187 -4.46 -8.57 -12.92
C PRO A 187 -4.75 -7.29 -13.71
N THR A 188 -4.09 -7.07 -14.84
CA THR A 188 -4.30 -5.90 -15.70
C THR A 188 -4.28 -6.28 -17.17
N PRO A 189 -5.14 -5.71 -18.03
CA PRO A 189 -5.17 -6.10 -19.45
C PRO A 189 -3.93 -5.66 -20.24
N SER A 190 -3.26 -4.60 -19.78
CA SER A 190 -2.05 -4.07 -20.41
C SER A 190 -1.20 -3.33 -19.38
N LEU A 191 0.07 -3.08 -19.73
CA LEU A 191 0.96 -2.25 -18.91
C LEU A 191 0.45 -0.82 -18.75
N GLN A 192 -0.14 -0.25 -19.80
CA GLN A 192 -0.68 1.11 -19.79
C GLN A 192 -1.86 1.22 -18.81
N HIS A 193 -2.78 0.26 -18.82
CA HIS A 193 -3.86 0.20 -17.84
C HIS A 193 -3.31 -0.08 -16.43
N GLY A 194 -2.29 -0.92 -16.33
CA GLY A 194 -1.62 -1.22 -15.06
C GLY A 194 -1.02 0.02 -14.38
N ALA A 195 -0.49 0.98 -15.12
CA ALA A 195 0.04 2.23 -14.57
C ALA A 195 -1.02 3.09 -13.86
N LEU A 196 -2.30 2.95 -14.21
CA LEU A 196 -3.39 3.70 -13.55
C LEU A 196 -3.57 3.28 -12.10
N TRP A 197 -3.26 2.02 -11.77
CA TRP A 197 -3.39 1.49 -10.42
C TRP A 197 -2.35 2.05 -9.45
N ASP A 198 -1.24 2.61 -9.93
CA ASP A 198 -0.18 3.18 -9.08
C ASP A 198 -0.68 4.41 -8.32
N ARG A 199 -1.77 5.03 -8.78
CA ARG A 199 -2.44 6.15 -8.12
C ARG A 199 -3.50 5.72 -7.10
N VAL A 200 -3.68 4.41 -6.92
CA VAL A 200 -4.74 3.84 -6.07
C VAL A 200 -4.16 2.86 -5.06
N ILE A 201 -3.25 1.98 -5.49
CA ILE A 201 -2.57 0.99 -4.65
C ILE A 201 -1.09 1.01 -5.02
N GLN A 202 -0.26 1.68 -4.23
CA GLN A 202 1.19 1.78 -4.53
C GLN A 202 1.98 0.51 -4.21
N ASN A 203 1.56 -0.24 -3.18
CA ASN A 203 2.20 -1.49 -2.76
C ASN A 203 1.74 -2.68 -3.61
N SER A 204 1.89 -2.59 -4.93
CA SER A 204 1.37 -3.63 -5.80
C SER A 204 2.12 -3.83 -7.11
N GLN A 205 1.90 -5.00 -7.71
CA GLN A 205 2.47 -5.47 -8.94
C GLN A 205 1.35 -5.70 -9.96
N ARG A 206 1.57 -5.28 -11.20
CA ARG A 206 0.64 -5.46 -12.32
C ARG A 206 0.97 -6.73 -13.06
N VAL A 207 -0.02 -7.59 -13.25
CA VAL A 207 0.17 -8.90 -13.86
C VAL A 207 -0.71 -9.03 -15.09
N THR A 208 -0.11 -9.13 -16.26
CA THR A 208 -0.84 -9.15 -17.54
C THR A 208 -1.23 -10.55 -18.01
N GLU A 209 -0.44 -11.55 -17.65
CA GLU A 209 -0.59 -12.92 -18.18
C GLU A 209 -1.22 -13.86 -17.14
N ALA A 210 -0.47 -14.17 -16.08
CA ALA A 210 -0.89 -15.09 -15.04
C ALA A 210 -0.12 -14.83 -13.74
N ILE A 211 -0.76 -15.15 -12.61
CA ILE A 211 -0.09 -15.21 -11.32
C ILE A 211 0.44 -16.62 -11.12
N HIS A 212 1.76 -16.72 -10.90
CA HIS A 212 2.42 -17.96 -10.49
C HIS A 212 2.93 -17.79 -9.06
N PHE A 213 2.52 -18.68 -8.15
CA PHE A 213 3.01 -18.67 -6.78
C PHE A 213 3.39 -20.08 -6.33
N GLY A 214 4.67 -20.25 -6.00
CA GLY A 214 5.24 -21.58 -5.74
C GLY A 214 5.13 -22.49 -6.97
N ARG A 215 4.98 -23.81 -6.74
CA ARG A 215 4.89 -24.81 -7.82
C ARG A 215 3.45 -25.15 -8.24
N ASP A 216 2.49 -24.91 -7.37
CA ASP A 216 1.16 -25.51 -7.45
C ASP A 216 0.04 -24.49 -7.70
N LEU A 217 0.33 -23.19 -7.59
CA LEU A 217 -0.65 -22.16 -7.88
C LEU A 217 -0.35 -21.43 -9.19
N GLU A 218 -1.38 -21.42 -10.03
CA GLU A 218 -1.45 -20.67 -11.27
C GLU A 218 -2.86 -20.10 -11.38
N VAL A 219 -2.95 -18.79 -11.59
CA VAL A 219 -4.20 -18.09 -11.90
C VAL A 219 -4.04 -17.41 -13.24
N THR A 220 -4.84 -17.80 -14.22
CA THR A 220 -4.84 -17.20 -15.57
C THR A 220 -6.03 -16.28 -15.77
N PHE A 221 -5.86 -15.26 -16.61
CA PHE A 221 -6.83 -14.20 -16.83
C PHE A 221 -7.40 -14.28 -18.24
N THR A 222 -8.71 -14.12 -18.37
CA THR A 222 -9.39 -13.90 -19.66
C THR A 222 -10.06 -12.54 -19.60
N TRP A 223 -9.65 -11.66 -20.52
CA TRP A 223 -10.15 -10.29 -20.59
C TRP A 223 -11.37 -10.19 -21.51
N PRO A 224 -12.30 -9.25 -21.25
CA PRO A 224 -13.38 -8.96 -22.19
C PRO A 224 -12.85 -8.54 -23.55
N ASP A 225 -13.55 -8.90 -24.64
CA ASP A 225 -13.14 -8.62 -26.03
C ASP A 225 -13.01 -7.11 -26.36
N GLU A 226 -13.57 -6.23 -25.53
CA GLU A 226 -13.61 -4.78 -25.74
C GLU A 226 -12.39 -4.02 -25.20
N VAL A 227 -11.36 -4.71 -24.70
CA VAL A 227 -10.12 -4.03 -24.27
C VAL A 227 -9.26 -3.71 -25.50
N GLY A 228 -9.69 -2.72 -26.29
CA GLY A 228 -8.97 -2.24 -27.45
C GLY A 228 -7.58 -1.72 -27.07
N GLU A 229 -6.58 -2.06 -27.90
CA GLU A 229 -5.24 -1.48 -27.84
C GLU A 229 -5.34 0.05 -27.93
N ALA A 230 -5.11 0.74 -26.81
CA ALA A 230 -4.93 2.18 -26.74
C ALA A 230 -3.47 2.51 -26.42
#